data_AF-A0A143XJ19-F1
#
_entry.id   AF-A0A143XJ19-F1
#
_cell.length_a   1.000
_cell.length_b   1.000
_cell.length_c   1.000
_cell.angle_alpha   90.00
_cell.angle_beta   90.00
_cell.angle_gamma   90.00
#
_symmetry.space_group_name_H-M   'P 1'
#
loop_
_entity.id
_entity.type
_entity.pdbx_description
1 polymer ?
#
loop_
_entity_poly.entity_id
_entity_poly.type
_entity_poly.pdbx_seq_one_letter_code
_entity_poly.pdbx_strand_id
1 'polypeptide(L)'
;MAKSKLVKANEKIAEHVVAGYKKIENGVVGGFGKISDAFVDEFLTKDGESVEEAKERLAREQQARRKAPEEVEAEETFAEK
;
A
#
# COMPACT_ATOMS: atom_id res chain seq x y z
N MET A 1 -8.76 37.79 -27.05
CA MET A 1 -9.48 36.52 -27.31
C MET A 1 -8.57 35.29 -27.50
N ALA A 2 -7.43 35.37 -28.21
CA ALA A 2 -6.55 34.22 -28.44
C ALA A 2 -5.93 33.61 -27.16
N LYS A 3 -5.46 34.45 -26.21
CA LYS A 3 -4.91 33.98 -24.93
C LYS A 3 -5.89 33.11 -24.12
N SER A 4 -7.19 33.43 -24.15
CA SER A 4 -8.22 32.65 -23.43
C SER A 4 -8.46 31.27 -24.05
N LYS A 5 -8.28 31.11 -25.38
CA LYS A 5 -8.45 29.81 -26.03
C LYS A 5 -7.31 28.84 -25.68
N LEU A 6 -6.07 29.35 -25.61
CA LEU A 6 -4.90 28.56 -25.24
C LEU A 6 -4.97 28.10 -23.78
N VAL A 7 -5.37 29.00 -22.87
CA VAL A 7 -5.56 28.65 -21.44
C VAL A 7 -6.60 27.53 -21.29
N LYS A 8 -7.76 27.64 -21.94
CA LYS A 8 -8.80 26.59 -21.91
C LYS A 8 -8.33 25.26 -22.50
N ALA A 9 -7.51 25.29 -23.55
CA ALA A 9 -6.95 24.07 -24.13
C ALA A 9 -5.99 23.38 -23.13
N ASN A 10 -5.13 24.16 -22.47
CA ASN A 10 -4.22 23.64 -21.45
C ASN A 10 -4.95 23.08 -20.22
N GLU A 11 -6.02 23.75 -19.76
CA GLU A 11 -6.86 23.25 -18.67
C GLU A 11 -7.44 21.87 -19.01
N LYS A 12 -8.00 21.70 -20.21
CA LYS A 12 -8.52 20.40 -20.68
C LYS A 12 -7.42 19.34 -20.77
N ILE A 13 -6.24 19.70 -21.27
CA ILE A 13 -5.10 18.78 -21.31
C ILE A 13 -4.73 18.33 -19.89
N ALA A 14 -4.67 19.25 -18.93
CA ALA A 14 -4.37 18.94 -17.54
C ALA A 14 -5.43 18.00 -16.92
N GLU A 15 -6.72 18.27 -17.14
CA GLU A 15 -7.81 17.41 -16.70
C GLU A 15 -7.68 15.99 -17.27
N HIS A 16 -7.42 15.86 -18.57
CA HIS A 16 -7.27 14.57 -19.23
C HIS A 16 -6.04 13.81 -18.75
N VAL A 17 -4.91 14.50 -18.55
CA VAL A 17 -3.69 13.88 -18.00
C VAL A 17 -3.95 13.38 -16.58
N VAL A 18 -4.61 14.19 -15.75
CA VAL A 18 -4.96 13.81 -14.38
C VAL A 18 -5.89 12.62 -14.32
N ALA A 19 -6.95 12.63 -15.13
CA ALA A 19 -7.87 11.50 -15.22
C ALA A 19 -7.17 10.24 -15.76
N GLY A 20 -6.28 10.41 -16.74
CA GLY A 20 -5.50 9.34 -17.35
C GLY A 20 -4.62 8.61 -16.33
N TYR A 21 -3.77 9.33 -15.59
CA TYR A 21 -2.89 8.68 -14.62
C TYR A 21 -3.68 8.04 -13.46
N LYS A 22 -4.75 8.69 -12.96
CA LYS A 22 -5.60 8.13 -11.90
C LYS A 22 -6.24 6.82 -12.32
N LYS A 23 -6.68 6.71 -13.58
CA LYS A 23 -7.25 5.46 -14.11
C LYS A 23 -6.22 4.34 -14.12
N ILE A 24 -4.99 4.64 -14.51
CA ILE A 24 -3.88 3.67 -14.52
C ILE A 24 -3.55 3.24 -13.08
N GLU A 25 -3.38 4.19 -12.17
CA GLU A 25 -3.11 3.96 -10.75
C GLU A 25 -4.17 3.04 -10.12
N ASN A 26 -5.45 3.38 -10.28
CA ASN A 26 -6.56 2.58 -9.76
C ASN A 26 -6.56 1.15 -10.34
N GLY A 27 -6.26 1.02 -11.64
CA GLY A 27 -6.17 -0.28 -12.30
C GLY A 27 -5.03 -1.14 -11.76
N VAL A 28 -3.84 -0.55 -11.59
CA VAL A 28 -2.65 -1.25 -11.08
C VAL A 28 -2.82 -1.62 -9.61
N VAL A 29 -3.20 -0.66 -8.75
CA VAL A 29 -3.38 -0.90 -7.30
C VAL A 29 -4.50 -1.91 -7.06
N GLY A 30 -5.63 -1.79 -7.77
CA GLY A 30 -6.73 -2.74 -7.66
C GLY A 30 -6.37 -4.14 -8.18
N GLY A 31 -5.63 -4.23 -9.30
CA GLY A 31 -5.16 -5.50 -9.84
C GLY A 31 -4.18 -6.21 -8.92
N PHE A 32 -3.21 -5.46 -8.38
CA PHE A 32 -2.27 -5.98 -7.38
C PHE A 32 -3.00 -6.43 -6.11
N GLY A 33 -3.96 -5.64 -5.62
CA GLY A 33 -4.80 -6.00 -4.48
C GLY A 33 -5.42 -7.38 -4.65
N LYS A 34 -6.07 -7.65 -5.79
CA LYS A 34 -6.68 -8.96 -6.07
C LYS A 34 -5.69 -10.13 -6.08
N ILE A 35 -4.51 -9.93 -6.67
CA ILE A 35 -3.47 -10.97 -6.70
C ILE A 35 -2.96 -11.22 -5.27
N SER A 36 -2.76 -10.15 -4.49
CA SER A 36 -2.37 -10.26 -3.09
C SER A 36 -3.44 -10.95 -2.25
N ASP A 37 -4.73 -10.68 -2.50
CA ASP A 37 -5.85 -11.30 -1.79
C ASP A 37 -5.86 -12.80 -2.06
N ALA A 38 -5.78 -13.20 -3.33
CA ALA A 38 -5.76 -14.61 -3.73
C ALA A 38 -4.53 -15.36 -3.17
N PHE A 39 -3.37 -14.70 -3.12
CA PHE A 39 -2.18 -15.29 -2.52
C PHE A 39 -2.34 -15.51 -1.02
N VAL A 40 -2.89 -14.53 -0.31
CA VAL A 40 -3.15 -14.66 1.13
C VAL A 40 -4.17 -15.77 1.38
N ASP A 41 -5.25 -15.79 0.61
CA ASP A 41 -6.32 -16.79 0.71
C ASP A 41 -5.77 -18.21 0.56
N GLU A 42 -5.06 -18.48 -0.54
CA GLU A 42 -4.54 -19.81 -0.87
C GLU A 42 -3.43 -20.28 0.07
N PHE A 43 -2.54 -19.37 0.52
CA PHE A 43 -1.29 -19.78 1.17
C PHE A 43 -1.13 -19.36 2.62
N LEU A 44 -1.81 -18.31 3.09
CA LEU A 44 -1.49 -17.66 4.37
C LEU A 44 -2.65 -17.60 5.35
N THR A 45 -3.88 -17.87 4.93
CA THR A 45 -5.02 -18.06 5.84
C THR A 45 -4.79 -19.29 6.72
N LYS A 46 -5.29 -19.22 7.94
CA LYS A 46 -5.22 -20.29 8.93
C LYS A 46 -6.55 -20.41 9.64
N ASP A 47 -6.89 -21.62 10.07
CA ASP A 47 -8.02 -21.87 10.97
C ASP A 47 -9.38 -21.33 10.44
N GLY A 48 -9.53 -21.25 9.11
CA GLY A 48 -10.74 -20.75 8.46
C GLY A 48 -10.97 -19.23 8.59
N GLU A 49 -9.92 -18.46 8.92
CA GLU A 49 -9.98 -17.00 8.95
C GLU A 49 -10.20 -16.40 7.54
N SER A 50 -10.79 -15.22 7.48
CA SER A 50 -10.91 -14.43 6.24
C SER A 50 -9.57 -13.85 5.79
N VAL A 51 -9.48 -13.46 4.51
CA VAL A 51 -8.29 -12.80 3.94
C VAL A 51 -7.94 -11.51 4.70
N GLU A 52 -8.95 -10.73 5.08
CA GLU A 52 -8.79 -9.50 5.87
C GLU A 52 -8.18 -9.80 7.24
N GLU A 53 -8.71 -10.80 7.95
CA GLU A 53 -8.19 -11.23 9.27
C GLU A 53 -6.75 -11.73 9.17
N ALA A 54 -6.45 -12.54 8.14
CA ALA A 54 -5.11 -13.03 7.87
C ALA A 54 -4.13 -11.88 7.63
N LYS A 55 -4.51 -10.85 6.86
CA LYS A 55 -3.66 -9.66 6.62
C LYS A 55 -3.42 -8.88 7.90
N GLU A 56 -4.44 -8.67 8.73
CA GLU A 56 -4.26 -7.99 10.00
C GLU A 56 -3.32 -8.76 10.94
N ARG A 57 -3.48 -10.09 11.02
CA ARG A 57 -2.59 -10.96 11.79
C ARG A 57 -1.15 -10.86 11.28
N LEU A 58 -0.94 -10.98 9.96
CA LEU A 58 0.38 -10.85 9.33
C LEU A 58 1.00 -9.47 9.61
N ALA A 59 0.21 -8.39 9.54
CA ALA A 59 0.71 -7.05 9.86
C ALA A 59 1.19 -6.94 11.32
N ARG A 60 0.42 -7.50 12.27
CA ARG A 60 0.81 -7.57 13.69
C ARG A 60 2.08 -8.41 13.89
N GLU A 61 2.16 -9.59 13.26
CA GLU A 61 3.35 -10.45 13.32
C GLU A 61 4.59 -9.73 12.77
N GLN A 62 4.48 -9.06 11.62
CA GLN A 62 5.59 -8.32 11.02
C GLN A 62 6.02 -7.12 11.88
N GLN A 63 5.08 -6.42 12.51
CA GLN A 63 5.42 -5.33 13.42
C GLN A 63 6.16 -5.85 14.66
N ALA A 64 5.69 -6.95 15.26
CA ALA A 64 6.36 -7.57 16.40
C ALA A 64 7.78 -8.06 16.04
N ARG A 65 7.94 -8.69 14.87
CA ARG A 65 9.26 -9.13 14.36
C ARG A 65 10.24 -7.98 14.14
N ARG A 66 9.76 -6.78 13.81
CA ARG A 66 10.61 -5.59 13.61
C ARG A 66 10.98 -4.91 14.93
N LYS A 67 10.08 -4.91 15.90
CA LYS A 67 10.33 -4.32 17.23
C LYS A 67 11.23 -5.20 18.09
N ALA A 68 11.14 -6.52 17.97
CA ALA A 68 11.99 -7.42 18.73
C ALA A 68 13.50 -7.11 18.60
N PRO A 69 14.07 -6.88 17.40
CA PRO A 69 15.44 -6.40 17.25
C PRO A 69 15.74 -5.07 17.96
N GLU A 70 14.85 -4.07 17.86
CA GLU A 70 15.04 -2.76 18.52
C GLU A 70 14.97 -2.88 20.06
N GLU A 71 14.12 -3.75 20.58
CA GLU A 71 14.00 -4.02 22.01
C GLU A 71 15.22 -4.77 22.55
N VAL A 72 15.75 -5.73 21.78
CA VAL A 72 16.99 -6.46 22.13
C VAL A 72 18.20 -5.51 22.10
N GLU A 73 18.34 -4.68 21.07
CA GLU A 73 19.42 -3.69 21.00
C GLU A 73 19.31 -2.64 22.12
N ALA A 74 18.10 -2.20 22.46
CA ALA A 74 17.89 -1.30 23.59
C ALA A 74 18.35 -1.97 24.90
N GLU A 75 17.91 -3.20 25.21
CA GLU A 75 18.32 -3.90 26.44
C GLU A 75 19.83 -4.13 26.53
N GLU A 76 20.50 -4.50 25.43
CA GLU A 76 21.96 -4.68 25.40
C GLU A 76 22.70 -3.36 25.69
N THR A 77 22.27 -2.24 25.11
CA THR A 77 22.89 -0.92 25.36
C THR A 77 22.66 -0.37 26.76
N PHE A 78 21.57 -0.78 27.44
CA PHE A 78 21.34 -0.46 28.86
C PHE A 78 22.13 -1.36 29.81
N ALA A 79 22.43 -2.60 29.41
CA ALA A 79 23.23 -3.53 30.22
C ALA A 79 24.74 -3.23 30.18
N GLU A 80 25.24 -2.57 29.13
CA GLU A 80 26.65 -2.18 28.99
C GLU A 80 27.03 -0.83 29.66
N LYS A 81 26.09 -0.10 30.27
CA LYS A 81 26.32 1.17 30.97
C LYS A 81 26.22 1.03 32.49
#